data_AF-A0A512RIR8-F1
#
_entry.id   AF-A0A512RIR8-F1
#
_cell.length_a   1.000
_cell.length_b   1.000
_cell.length_c   1.000
_cell.angle_alpha   90.00
_cell.angle_beta   90.00
_cell.angle_gamma   90.00
#
_symmetry.space_group_name_H-M   'P 1'
#
loop_
_entity.id
_entity.type
_entity.pdbx_description
1 polymer ?
#
loop_
_entity_poly.entity_id
_entity_poly.type
_entity_poly.pdbx_seq_one_letter_code
_entity_poly.pdbx_strand_id
1 'polypeptide(L)'
;MSKKILFLSEKYIKENSFVSDNVNPKDLLPTVKAVQDIYIHPMLGTALYNKLQDLVMNQNTTPIPADYVSLLDYYILDALLWYALADMPIPLQMKLVNKGVVQRADATIAVSSTSDRKELHDYCKSKAEWYAQRAINYLRANTDKYPDYIDPGTGCDVILPDRTQFSTGIFLGASAGRRRRNFGDKYQ
;
A
#
# COMPACT_ATOMS: atom_id res chain seq x y z
N MET A 1 14.23 -8.31 9.66
CA MET A 1 14.52 -8.73 8.26
C MET A 1 13.20 -8.93 7.52
N SER A 2 12.99 -8.28 6.38
CA SER A 2 11.75 -8.42 5.57
C SER A 2 11.68 -9.81 4.91
N LYS A 3 10.75 -10.66 5.36
CA LYS A 3 10.50 -11.98 4.74
C LYS A 3 10.10 -11.81 3.28
N LYS A 4 10.54 -12.70 2.38
CA LYS A 4 10.15 -12.69 0.96
C LYS A 4 8.76 -13.35 0.78
N ILE A 5 7.76 -12.89 1.51
CA ILE A 5 6.38 -13.39 1.42
C ILE A 5 5.54 -12.29 0.77
N LEU A 6 4.93 -12.62 -0.37
CA LEU A 6 4.09 -11.70 -1.13
C LEU A 6 2.64 -12.11 -0.93
N PHE A 7 1.78 -11.14 -0.62
CA PHE A 7 0.34 -11.37 -0.52
C PHE A 7 -0.32 -11.43 -1.89
N LEU A 8 0.22 -10.70 -2.86
CA LEU A 8 -0.31 -10.57 -4.20
C LEU A 8 0.43 -11.49 -5.18
N SER A 9 -0.31 -12.32 -5.90
CA SER A 9 0.24 -13.18 -6.94
C SER A 9 0.32 -12.47 -8.30
N GLU A 10 1.29 -12.87 -9.13
CA GLU A 10 1.40 -12.39 -10.51
C GLU A 10 0.12 -12.63 -11.31
N LYS A 11 -0.46 -13.82 -11.17
CA LYS A 11 -1.68 -14.22 -11.87
C LYS A 11 -2.84 -13.26 -11.55
N TYR A 12 -3.01 -12.93 -10.27
CA TYR A 12 -4.06 -12.00 -9.85
C TYR A 12 -3.85 -10.60 -10.44
N ILE A 13 -2.59 -10.12 -10.53
CA ILE A 13 -2.29 -8.83 -11.16
C ILE A 13 -2.71 -8.84 -12.63
N LYS A 14 -2.36 -9.89 -13.38
CA LYS A 14 -2.68 -9.99 -14.80
C LYS A 14 -4.19 -10.10 -15.06
N GLU A 15 -4.91 -10.86 -14.23
CA GLU A 15 -6.36 -11.04 -14.38
C GLU A 15 -7.18 -9.79 -14.00
N ASN A 16 -6.69 -8.98 -13.06
CA ASN A 16 -7.45 -7.85 -12.50
C ASN A 16 -6.92 -6.47 -12.92
N SER A 17 -5.98 -6.39 -13.86
CA SER A 17 -5.41 -5.12 -14.31
C SER A 17 -5.22 -5.02 -15.82
N PHE A 18 -4.79 -3.84 -16.27
CA PHE A 18 -4.49 -3.56 -17.68
C PHE A 18 -3.06 -3.96 -18.10
N VAL A 19 -2.33 -4.69 -17.25
CA VAL A 19 -0.98 -5.18 -17.55
C VAL A 19 -1.07 -6.33 -18.55
N SER A 20 -0.25 -6.28 -19.60
CA SER A 20 -0.20 -7.36 -20.59
C SER A 20 0.31 -8.68 -20.00
N ASP A 21 -0.29 -9.80 -20.43
CA ASP A 21 0.12 -11.15 -20.02
C ASP A 21 1.59 -11.47 -20.31
N ASN A 22 2.18 -10.79 -21.29
CA ASN A 22 3.56 -11.00 -21.72
C ASN A 22 4.61 -10.37 -20.78
N VAL A 23 4.19 -9.60 -19.77
CA VAL A 23 5.13 -8.99 -18.83
C VAL A 23 5.76 -10.06 -17.94
N ASN A 24 7.09 -9.98 -17.80
CA ASN A 24 7.87 -10.95 -17.04
C ASN A 24 7.67 -10.75 -15.53
N PRO A 25 7.35 -11.81 -14.75
CA PRO A 25 7.20 -11.71 -13.31
C PRO A 25 8.40 -11.12 -12.60
N LYS A 26 9.62 -11.37 -13.09
CA LYS A 26 10.85 -10.86 -12.45
C LYS A 26 10.91 -9.33 -12.41
N ASP A 27 10.24 -8.67 -13.35
CA ASP A 27 10.15 -7.20 -13.39
C ASP A 27 9.03 -6.69 -12.45
N LEU A 28 8.04 -7.53 -12.10
CA LEU A 28 6.88 -7.19 -11.26
C LEU A 28 7.10 -7.48 -9.77
N LEU A 29 7.75 -8.60 -9.42
CA LEU A 29 7.88 -9.02 -8.01
C LEU A 29 8.60 -7.99 -7.11
N PRO A 30 9.66 -7.28 -7.57
CA PRO A 30 10.32 -6.27 -6.74
C PRO A 30 9.41 -5.08 -6.41
N THR A 31 8.56 -4.66 -7.34
CA THR A 31 7.64 -3.53 -7.11
C THR A 31 6.52 -3.91 -6.17
N VAL A 32 5.95 -5.10 -6.34
CA VAL A 32 4.95 -5.65 -5.42
C VAL A 32 5.50 -5.72 -4.01
N LYS A 33 6.75 -6.18 -3.85
CA LYS A 33 7.41 -6.20 -2.55
C LYS A 33 7.56 -4.80 -1.96
N ALA A 34 8.10 -3.86 -2.74
CA ALA A 34 8.30 -2.49 -2.29
C ALA A 34 6.98 -1.83 -1.86
N VAL A 35 5.92 -2.00 -2.64
CA VAL A 35 4.58 -1.49 -2.35
C VAL A 35 4.00 -2.11 -1.07
N GLN A 36 4.17 -3.42 -0.90
CA GLN A 36 3.71 -4.12 0.30
C GLN A 36 4.41 -3.59 1.56
N ASP A 37 5.71 -3.36 1.50
CA ASP A 37 6.49 -2.84 2.64
C ASP A 37 6.24 -1.33 2.87
N ILE A 38 6.02 -0.52 1.82
CA ILE A 38 5.86 0.94 1.94
C ILE A 38 4.43 1.35 2.29
N TYR A 39 3.41 0.73 1.70
CA TYR A 39 2.02 1.18 1.84
C TYR A 39 1.18 0.26 2.73
N ILE A 40 1.36 -1.06 2.62
CA ILE A 40 0.51 -2.03 3.33
C ILE A 40 1.02 -2.28 4.76
N HIS A 41 2.33 -2.31 4.97
CA HIS A 41 2.92 -2.47 6.30
C HIS A 41 2.47 -1.37 7.29
N PRO A 42 2.57 -0.06 6.98
CA PRO A 42 2.08 0.98 7.89
C PRO A 42 0.55 1.00 8.00
N MET A 43 -0.19 0.54 6.99
CA MET A 43 -1.65 0.41 7.10
C MET A 43 -2.08 -0.63 8.14
N LEU A 44 -1.35 -1.75 8.25
CA LEU A 44 -1.69 -2.87 9.13
C LEU A 44 -1.00 -2.81 10.50
N GLY A 45 0.17 -2.18 10.57
CA GLY A 45 1.05 -2.24 11.73
C GLY A 45 1.87 -3.53 11.79
N THR A 46 2.97 -3.50 12.55
CA THR A 46 3.98 -4.56 12.51
C THR A 46 3.47 -5.92 12.99
N ALA A 47 2.71 -6.00 14.09
CA ALA A 47 2.23 -7.28 14.62
C ALA A 47 1.27 -7.99 13.66
N LEU A 48 0.22 -7.28 13.19
CA LEU A 48 -0.75 -7.84 12.26
C LEU A 48 -0.11 -8.23 10.92
N TYR A 49 0.81 -7.40 10.41
CA TYR A 49 1.53 -7.71 9.18
C TYR A 49 2.36 -8.99 9.30
N ASN A 50 3.13 -9.14 10.38
CA ASN A 50 3.96 -10.32 10.60
C ASN A 50 3.09 -11.59 10.74
N LYS A 51 1.96 -11.48 11.45
CA LYS A 51 1.00 -12.58 11.57
C LYS A 51 0.42 -12.99 10.22
N LEU A 52 0.03 -12.03 9.37
CA LEU A 52 -0.44 -12.33 8.01
C LEU A 52 0.65 -12.99 7.16
N GLN A 53 1.90 -12.54 7.26
CA GLN A 53 3.01 -13.21 6.59
C GLN A 53 3.17 -14.67 7.05
N ASP A 54 3.07 -14.92 8.35
CA ASP A 54 3.17 -16.28 8.90
C ASP A 54 2.01 -17.18 8.47
N LEU A 55 0.79 -16.63 8.40
CA LEU A 55 -0.38 -17.35 7.91
C LEU A 55 -0.25 -17.72 6.43
N VAL A 56 0.20 -16.78 5.60
CA VAL A 56 0.43 -17.04 4.16
C VAL A 56 1.58 -18.02 3.94
N MET A 57 2.65 -17.95 4.75
CA MET A 57 3.77 -18.88 4.67
C MET A 57 3.36 -20.32 5.03
N ASN A 58 2.50 -20.48 6.03
CA ASN A 58 2.10 -21.78 6.57
C ASN A 58 0.79 -22.33 5.97
N GLN A 59 0.21 -21.66 4.96
CA GLN A 59 -1.10 -22.02 4.37
C GLN A 59 -1.21 -23.48 3.90
N ASN A 60 -0.08 -24.13 3.57
CA ASN A 60 -0.03 -25.52 3.13
C ASN A 60 -0.18 -26.53 4.30
N THR A 61 0.07 -26.09 5.53
CA THR A 61 0.07 -26.94 6.74
C THR A 61 -1.04 -26.55 7.70
N THR A 62 -1.37 -25.25 7.77
CA THR A 62 -2.44 -24.72 8.62
C THR A 62 -3.37 -23.85 7.79
N PRO A 63 -4.67 -24.16 7.71
CA PRO A 63 -5.64 -23.29 7.06
C PRO A 63 -5.65 -21.90 7.68
N ILE A 64 -5.70 -20.88 6.83
CA ILE A 64 -5.84 -19.49 7.28
C ILE A 64 -7.24 -19.31 7.88
N PRO A 65 -7.39 -18.69 9.07
CA PRO A 65 -8.71 -18.49 9.66
C PRO A 65 -9.57 -17.58 8.77
N ALA A 66 -10.87 -17.85 8.71
CA ALA A 66 -11.80 -17.22 7.76
C ALA A 66 -11.81 -15.68 7.83
N ASP A 67 -11.67 -15.10 9.03
CA ASP A 67 -11.59 -13.65 9.19
C ASP A 67 -10.38 -13.06 8.46
N TYR A 68 -9.19 -13.67 8.60
CA TYR A 68 -7.96 -13.22 7.94
C TYR A 68 -8.01 -13.43 6.42
N VAL A 69 -8.67 -14.50 5.94
CA VAL A 69 -8.93 -14.69 4.50
C VAL A 69 -9.79 -13.55 3.99
N SER A 70 -10.88 -13.22 4.68
CA SER A 70 -11.78 -12.13 4.26
C SER A 70 -11.09 -10.77 4.25
N LEU A 71 -10.20 -10.51 5.21
CA LEU A 71 -9.39 -9.29 5.24
C LEU A 71 -8.42 -9.22 4.06
N LEU A 72 -7.76 -10.34 3.76
CA LEU A 72 -6.76 -10.39 2.70
C LEU A 72 -7.43 -10.22 1.34
N ASP A 73 -8.41 -11.06 1.02
CA ASP A 73 -9.01 -11.16 -0.31
C ASP A 73 -9.88 -9.95 -0.66
N TYR A 74 -10.68 -9.43 0.28
CA TYR A 74 -11.66 -8.37 -0.01
C TYR A 74 -11.20 -6.95 0.30
N TYR A 75 -10.07 -6.78 1.00
CA TYR A 75 -9.61 -5.46 1.41
C TYR A 75 -8.14 -5.20 1.07
N ILE A 76 -7.23 -6.11 1.43
CA ILE A 76 -5.80 -5.87 1.24
C ILE A 76 -5.39 -6.06 -0.23
N LEU A 77 -5.85 -7.11 -0.91
CA LEU A 77 -5.46 -7.38 -2.30
C LEU A 77 -5.83 -6.26 -3.26
N ASP A 78 -7.04 -5.71 -3.15
CA ASP A 78 -7.49 -4.59 -3.97
C ASP A 78 -6.59 -3.36 -3.78
N ALA A 79 -6.30 -2.99 -2.54
CA ALA A 79 -5.42 -1.85 -2.25
C ALA A 79 -3.99 -2.08 -2.79
N LEU A 80 -3.44 -3.28 -2.55
CA LEU A 80 -2.09 -3.65 -3.00
C LEU A 80 -1.99 -3.63 -4.54
N LEU A 81 -3.01 -4.14 -5.24
CA LEU A 81 -3.09 -4.12 -6.70
C LEU A 81 -2.97 -2.70 -7.24
N TRP A 82 -3.79 -1.76 -6.75
CA TRP A 82 -3.78 -0.39 -7.25
C TRP A 82 -2.50 0.37 -6.91
N TYR A 83 -1.90 0.16 -5.73
CA TYR A 83 -0.58 0.72 -5.43
C TYR A 83 0.50 0.12 -6.33
N ALA A 84 0.46 -1.19 -6.59
CA ALA A 84 1.39 -1.84 -7.48
C ALA A 84 1.31 -1.25 -8.89
N LEU A 85 0.09 -1.00 -9.40
CA LEU A 85 -0.13 -0.35 -10.69
C LEU A 85 0.34 1.11 -10.75
N ALA A 86 0.35 1.83 -9.63
CA ALA A 86 0.88 3.19 -9.58
C ALA A 86 2.41 3.22 -9.74
N ASP A 87 3.12 2.29 -9.08
CA ASP A 87 4.59 2.27 -9.05
C ASP A 87 5.22 1.44 -10.19
N MET A 88 4.50 0.46 -10.75
CA MET A 88 4.97 -0.43 -11.84
C MET A 88 5.41 0.26 -13.14
N PRO A 89 4.81 1.38 -13.61
CA PRO A 89 5.16 1.96 -14.91
C PRO A 89 6.63 2.32 -15.06
N ILE A 90 7.27 2.79 -13.98
CA ILE A 90 8.68 3.22 -13.98
C ILE A 90 9.64 2.05 -14.28
N PRO A 91 9.67 0.95 -13.49
CA PRO A 91 10.57 -0.18 -13.71
C PRO A 91 10.23 -1.01 -14.95
N LEU A 92 9.00 -0.93 -15.47
CA LEU A 92 8.66 -1.56 -16.75
C LEU A 92 9.26 -0.81 -17.94
N GLN A 93 9.27 0.52 -17.87
CA GLN A 93 9.77 1.38 -18.95
C GLN A 93 11.29 1.53 -18.94
N MET A 94 11.89 1.64 -17.76
CA MET A 94 13.32 1.91 -17.58
C MET A 94 14.02 0.70 -16.96
N LYS A 95 15.10 0.24 -17.61
CA LYS A 95 15.90 -0.88 -17.12
C LYS A 95 17.33 -0.45 -16.84
N LEU A 96 17.84 -0.86 -15.69
CA LEU A 96 19.26 -0.76 -15.36
C LEU A 96 20.01 -1.91 -16.03
N VAL A 97 20.95 -1.57 -16.90
CA VAL A 97 21.87 -2.50 -17.56
C VAL A 97 23.30 -2.10 -17.24
N ASN A 98 24.26 -3.00 -17.45
CA ASN A 98 25.68 -2.73 -17.12
C ASN A 98 26.26 -1.48 -17.79
N LYS A 99 25.62 -1.00 -18.86
CA LYS A 99 26.02 0.19 -19.63
C LYS A 99 25.25 1.46 -19.27
N GLY A 100 24.41 1.44 -18.22
CA GLY A 100 23.63 2.58 -17.75
C GLY A 100 22.13 2.31 -17.73
N VAL A 101 21.34 3.39 -17.80
CA VAL A 101 19.88 3.34 -17.77
C VAL A 101 19.35 3.36 -19.21
N VAL A 102 18.59 2.35 -19.60
CA VAL A 102 17.99 2.25 -20.93
C VAL A 102 16.48 2.36 -20.82
N GLN A 103 15.90 3.26 -21.61
CA GLN A 103 14.46 3.36 -21.81
C GLN A 103 14.06 2.41 -22.95
N ARG A 104 13.07 1.55 -22.70
CA ARG A 104 12.52 0.67 -23.75
C ARG A 104 11.70 1.54 -24.71
N ALA A 105 12.23 1.77 -25.91
CA ALA A 105 11.55 2.45 -26.99
C ALA A 105 11.69 1.60 -28.24
N ASP A 106 10.56 1.23 -28.84
CA ASP A 106 10.53 0.58 -30.15
C ASP A 106 10.36 1.66 -31.22
N ALA A 107 10.99 1.49 -32.38
CA ALA A 107 10.93 2.47 -33.47
C ALA A 107 9.49 2.79 -33.95
N THR A 108 8.55 1.87 -33.69
CA THR A 108 7.14 1.98 -34.11
C THR A 108 6.24 2.56 -33.03
N ILE A 109 6.65 2.54 -31.75
CA ILE A 109 5.80 2.93 -30.63
C ILE A 109 6.35 4.20 -29.98
N ALA A 110 5.56 5.26 -30.03
CA ALA A 110 5.88 6.50 -29.33
C ALA A 110 5.81 6.27 -27.81
N VAL A 111 6.86 6.68 -27.12
CA VAL A 111 6.95 6.59 -25.67
C VAL A 111 6.11 7.67 -25.02
N SER A 112 5.35 7.32 -23.97
CA SER A 112 4.50 8.28 -23.25
C SER A 112 5.31 9.40 -22.61
N SER A 113 4.71 10.59 -22.58
CA SER A 113 5.34 11.76 -21.99
C SER A 113 5.40 11.65 -20.46
N THR A 114 6.24 12.48 -19.83
CA THR A 114 6.34 12.48 -18.36
C THR A 114 5.05 12.99 -17.69
N SER A 115 4.29 13.87 -18.36
CA SER A 115 2.99 14.33 -17.85
C SER A 115 1.96 13.19 -17.83
N ASP A 116 1.82 12.45 -18.92
CA ASP A 116 0.83 11.37 -19.02
C ASP A 116 1.10 10.27 -17.99
N ARG A 117 2.39 9.98 -17.76
CA ARG A 117 2.83 9.03 -16.72
C ARG A 117 2.47 9.50 -15.33
N LYS A 118 2.61 10.81 -15.06
CA LYS A 118 2.24 11.38 -13.76
C LYS A 118 0.72 11.32 -13.56
N GLU A 119 -0.05 11.63 -14.59
CA GLU A 119 -1.52 11.52 -14.55
C GLU A 119 -1.97 10.07 -14.30
N LEU A 120 -1.34 9.09 -14.96
CA LEU A 120 -1.61 7.67 -14.72
C LEU A 120 -1.27 7.27 -13.28
N HIS A 121 -0.11 7.69 -12.78
CA HIS A 121 0.31 7.45 -11.40
C HIS A 121 -0.72 8.03 -10.42
N ASP A 122 -1.10 9.30 -10.59
CA ASP A 122 -2.03 9.99 -9.68
C ASP A 122 -3.43 9.38 -9.73
N TYR A 123 -3.87 8.91 -10.91
CA TYR A 123 -5.12 8.17 -11.09
C TYR A 123 -5.12 6.83 -10.34
N CYS A 124 -4.08 6.01 -10.51
CA CYS A 124 -3.96 4.73 -9.82
C CYS A 124 -3.83 4.93 -8.31
N LYS A 125 -3.02 5.91 -7.89
CA LYS A 125 -2.81 6.25 -6.48
C LYS A 125 -4.11 6.70 -5.80
N SER A 126 -4.91 7.56 -6.44
CA SER A 126 -6.18 8.01 -5.89
C SER A 126 -7.15 6.85 -5.61
N LYS A 127 -7.19 5.84 -6.49
CA LYS A 127 -7.95 4.61 -6.25
C LYS A 127 -7.36 3.77 -5.13
N ALA A 128 -6.04 3.60 -5.13
CA ALA A 128 -5.34 2.84 -4.10
C ALA A 128 -5.60 3.40 -2.69
N GLU A 129 -5.55 4.73 -2.54
CA GLU A 129 -5.86 5.42 -1.29
C GLU A 129 -7.29 5.17 -0.82
N TRP A 130 -8.27 5.14 -1.74
CA TRP A 130 -9.65 4.83 -1.41
C TRP A 130 -9.83 3.39 -0.90
N TYR A 131 -9.25 2.39 -1.58
CA TYR A 131 -9.32 1.00 -1.14
C TYR A 131 -8.59 0.79 0.20
N ALA A 132 -7.42 1.42 0.38
CA ALA A 132 -6.69 1.36 1.63
C ALA A 132 -7.47 2.03 2.78
N GLN A 133 -8.10 3.18 2.56
CA GLN A 133 -8.96 3.78 3.59
C GLN A 133 -10.12 2.86 3.97
N ARG A 134 -10.72 2.17 2.99
CA ARG A 134 -11.76 1.18 3.25
C ARG A 134 -11.24 0.01 4.09
N ALA A 135 -10.04 -0.48 3.81
CA ALA A 135 -9.38 -1.53 4.60
C ALA A 135 -9.13 -1.08 6.05
N ILE A 136 -8.61 0.13 6.26
CA ILE A 136 -8.41 0.73 7.59
C ILE A 136 -9.74 0.83 8.34
N ASN A 137 -10.80 1.32 7.68
CA ASN A 137 -12.11 1.44 8.30
C ASN A 137 -12.67 0.08 8.73
N TYR A 138 -12.47 -0.96 7.93
CA TYR A 138 -12.88 -2.33 8.25
C TYR A 138 -12.11 -2.89 9.47
N LEU A 139 -10.79 -2.70 9.50
CA LEU A 139 -9.95 -3.13 10.64
C LEU A 139 -10.37 -2.42 11.94
N ARG A 140 -10.65 -1.12 11.86
CA ARG A 140 -11.11 -0.33 13.01
C ARG A 140 -12.51 -0.70 13.49
N ALA A 141 -13.38 -1.18 12.60
CA ALA A 141 -14.72 -1.63 12.95
C ALA A 141 -14.72 -3.04 13.58
N ASN A 142 -13.70 -3.86 13.29
CA ASN A 142 -13.62 -5.26 13.71
C ASN A 142 -12.43 -5.51 14.64
N THR A 143 -12.21 -4.61 15.60
CA THR A 143 -11.08 -4.71 16.55
C THR A 143 -11.07 -6.01 17.34
N ASP A 144 -12.23 -6.57 17.66
CA ASP A 144 -12.36 -7.82 18.41
C ASP A 144 -11.78 -9.03 17.64
N LYS A 145 -11.80 -8.97 16.31
CA LYS A 145 -11.27 -10.03 15.43
C LYS A 145 -9.77 -9.91 15.20
N TYR A 146 -9.23 -8.70 15.34
CA TYR A 146 -7.85 -8.35 15.04
C TYR A 146 -7.19 -7.67 16.25
N PRO A 147 -6.95 -8.39 17.36
CA PRO A 147 -6.32 -7.81 18.54
C PRO A 147 -4.91 -7.26 18.25
N ASP A 148 -4.19 -7.90 17.33
CA ASP A 148 -2.83 -7.49 16.91
C ASP A 148 -2.80 -6.15 16.17
N TYR A 149 -3.96 -5.64 15.72
CA TYR A 149 -4.08 -4.30 15.16
C TYR A 149 -4.09 -3.22 16.24
N ILE A 150 -4.57 -3.54 17.44
CA ILE A 150 -4.65 -2.59 18.56
C ILE A 150 -3.32 -2.52 19.30
N ASP A 151 -2.68 -3.68 19.48
CA ASP A 151 -1.38 -3.81 20.12
C ASP A 151 -0.31 -4.26 19.11
N PRO A 152 0.25 -3.31 18.34
CA PRO A 152 1.30 -3.62 17.36
C PRO A 152 2.65 -3.98 18.01
N GLY A 153 2.76 -3.92 19.34
CA GLY A 153 3.98 -4.16 20.11
C GLY A 153 4.70 -2.88 20.55
N THR A 154 5.82 -3.07 21.25
CA THR A 154 6.65 -1.97 21.77
C THR A 154 8.06 -2.06 21.19
N GLY A 155 8.58 -0.95 20.68
CA GLY A 155 9.93 -0.88 20.11
C GLY A 155 10.11 0.34 19.21
N CYS A 156 11.36 0.74 18.98
CA CYS A 156 11.68 1.87 18.10
C CYS A 156 11.51 1.56 16.60
N ASP A 157 11.55 0.28 16.23
CA ASP A 157 11.36 -0.23 14.85
C ASP A 157 9.92 -0.70 14.60
N VAL A 158 9.05 -0.64 15.62
CA VAL A 158 7.65 -1.05 15.51
C VAL A 158 6.86 0.06 14.83
N ILE A 159 6.22 -0.29 13.72
CA ILE A 159 5.36 0.60 12.96
C ILE A 159 3.93 0.46 13.48
N LEU A 160 3.38 1.58 13.96
CA LEU A 160 2.00 1.68 14.40
C LEU A 160 1.07 1.80 13.19
N PRO A 161 -0.15 1.24 13.25
CA PRO A 161 -1.07 1.29 12.15
C PRO A 161 -1.59 2.70 11.87
N ASP A 162 -1.57 3.09 10.60
CA ASP A 162 -2.12 4.35 10.15
C ASP A 162 -3.64 4.38 10.30
N ARG A 163 -4.14 5.53 10.77
CA ARG A 163 -5.58 5.72 11.03
C ARG A 163 -6.34 6.26 9.82
N THR A 164 -5.60 6.81 8.86
CA THR A 164 -6.10 7.46 7.64
C THR A 164 -5.06 7.32 6.54
N GLN A 165 -5.49 6.97 5.32
CA GLN A 165 -4.57 6.85 4.18
C GLN A 165 -4.41 8.16 3.40
N PHE A 166 -5.36 9.08 3.51
CA PHE A 166 -5.32 10.32 2.75
C PHE A 166 -4.20 11.23 3.24
N SER A 167 -3.20 11.45 2.38
CA SER A 167 -2.12 12.40 2.60
C SER A 167 -2.45 13.70 1.86
N THR A 168 -2.86 14.74 2.58
CA THR A 168 -2.90 16.10 2.01
C THR A 168 -1.70 16.89 2.51
N GLY A 169 -1.02 17.62 1.62
CA GLY A 169 0.14 18.44 1.96
C GLY A 169 -0.22 19.73 2.72
N ILE A 170 -1.50 19.95 3.02
CA ILE A 170 -1.97 21.16 3.70
C ILE A 170 -2.11 20.85 5.19
N PHE A 171 -1.13 21.32 5.96
CA PHE A 171 -1.20 21.30 7.42
C PHE A 171 -1.96 22.54 7.92
N LEU A 172 -3.21 22.37 8.34
CA LEU A 172 -4.06 23.48 8.84
C LEU A 172 -3.73 23.91 10.28
N GLY A 173 -2.60 23.46 10.83
CA GLY A 173 -2.28 23.62 12.24
C GLY A 173 -3.11 22.69 13.12
N ALA A 174 -2.48 22.08 14.13
CA ALA A 174 -3.26 21.52 15.22
C ALA A 174 -4.13 22.64 15.78
N SER A 175 -5.43 22.42 15.92
CA SER A 175 -6.27 23.33 16.68
C SER A 175 -5.75 23.31 18.11
N ALA A 176 -4.79 24.17 18.42
CA ALA A 176 -4.39 24.47 19.78
C ALA A 176 -5.70 24.77 20.48
N GLY A 177 -6.11 23.85 21.35
CA GLY A 177 -7.46 23.80 21.88
C GLY A 177 -7.87 25.22 22.21
N ARG A 178 -8.94 25.70 21.57
CA ARG A 178 -9.47 27.04 21.81
C ARG A 178 -9.78 27.08 23.31
N ARG A 179 -8.81 27.51 24.12
CA ARG A 179 -9.09 28.15 25.40
C ARG A 179 -10.03 29.26 24.97
N ARG A 180 -11.31 29.09 25.30
CA ARG A 180 -12.28 30.16 25.19
C ARG A 180 -11.75 31.26 26.09
N ARG A 181 -10.89 32.13 25.55
CA ARG A 181 -10.60 33.42 26.17
C ARG A 181 -11.95 34.11 26.15
N ASN A 182 -12.59 34.16 27.31
CA ASN A 182 -13.83 34.91 27.48
C ASN A 182 -13.55 36.33 27.00
N PHE A 183 -14.53 36.94 26.34
CA PHE A 183 -14.42 38.30 25.80
C PHE A 183 -14.02 39.35 26.86
N GLY A 184 -14.17 39.03 28.16
CA GLY A 184 -13.73 39.88 29.28
C GLY A 184 -12.21 40.02 29.43
N ASP A 185 -11.39 39.07 28.97
CA ASP A 185 -9.93 39.12 29.12
C ASP A 185 -9.23 39.92 27.99
N LYS A 186 -10.00 40.49 27.06
CA LYS A 186 -9.46 41.28 25.93
C LYS A 186 -9.41 42.79 26.20
N TYR A 187 -10.00 43.26 27.31
CA TYR A 187 -10.12 44.70 27.61
C TYR A 187 -9.83 45.02 29.09
N GLN A 188 -8.85 44.34 29.69
CA GLN A 188 -8.19 44.79 30.93
C GLN A 188 -6.69 44.88 30.69
#